data_AF-A0A3N0A244-F1
#
_entry.id   AF-A0A3N0A244-F1
#
_cell.length_a   1.000
_cell.length_b   1.000
_cell.length_c   1.000
_cell.angle_alpha   90.00
_cell.angle_beta   90.00
_cell.angle_gamma   90.00
#
_symmetry.space_group_name_H-M   'P 1'
#
loop_
_entity.id
_entity.type
_entity.pdbx_description
1 polymer ?
#
loop_
_entity_poly.entity_id
_entity_poly.type
_entity_poly.pdbx_seq_one_letter_code
_entity_poly.pdbx_strand_id
1 'polypeptide(L)'
;MDRLTNKVCDILASHESGGMLQGILWKRLKITNRDGSRLALKLERNGTIVREKLLEKNRWTYKLILKKTPISTQSIENSPCLVCPVEQKCSLDGEISPRTCQLIEDWVIVEMKRTK
;
A
#
# COMPACT_ATOMS: atom_id res chain seq x y z
N MET A 1 12.85 -3.09 12.36
CA MET A 1 13.22 -3.26 10.93
C MET A 1 11.99 -3.18 10.04
N ASP A 2 10.86 -3.80 10.39
CA ASP A 2 9.67 -3.83 9.51
C ASP A 2 8.99 -2.45 9.31
N ARG A 3 9.10 -1.56 10.30
CA ARG A 3 8.64 -0.16 10.17
C ARG A 3 9.30 0.61 9.02
N LEU A 4 10.56 0.32 8.70
CA LEU A 4 11.30 0.98 7.60
C LEU A 4 10.88 0.41 6.25
N THR A 5 10.69 -0.91 6.17
CA THR A 5 10.15 -1.60 5.00
C THR A 5 8.79 -1.01 4.60
N ASN A 6 7.87 -0.88 5.56
CA ASN A 6 6.53 -0.34 5.31
C ASN A 6 6.61 1.11 4.80
N LYS A 7 7.41 1.97 5.45
CA LYS A 7 7.60 3.36 4.99
C LYS A 7 8.16 3.46 3.57
N VAL A 8 9.08 2.57 3.18
CA VAL A 8 9.57 2.51 1.79
C VAL A 8 8.42 2.17 0.85
N CYS A 9 7.62 1.16 1.18
CA CYS A 9 6.48 0.75 0.37
C CYS A 9 5.43 1.86 0.26
N ASP A 10 5.11 2.57 1.35
CA ASP A 10 4.15 3.66 1.36
C ASP A 10 4.61 4.82 0.47
N ILE A 11 5.90 5.21 0.56
CA ILE A 11 6.46 6.26 -0.29
C ILE A 11 6.43 5.83 -1.76
N LEU A 12 6.81 4.60 -2.06
CA LEU A 12 6.80 4.08 -3.43
C LEU A 12 5.39 3.91 -3.99
N ALA A 13 4.39 3.53 -3.17
CA ALA A 13 2.99 3.43 -3.55
C ALA A 13 2.37 4.82 -3.81
N SER A 14 2.82 5.85 -3.09
CA SER A 14 2.38 7.25 -3.32
C SER A 14 2.91 7.86 -4.63
N HIS A 15 3.90 7.24 -5.28
CA HIS A 15 4.45 7.70 -6.55
C HIS A 15 3.92 6.82 -7.67
N GLU A 16 3.04 7.39 -8.51
CA GLU A 16 2.41 6.77 -9.70
C GLU A 16 3.32 5.71 -10.35
N SER A 17 3.06 4.41 -10.08
CA SER A 17 3.58 3.14 -10.65
C SER A 17 5.02 3.02 -11.18
N GLY A 18 5.80 4.09 -11.22
CA GLY A 18 7.05 4.24 -11.93
C GLY A 18 8.25 4.18 -11.01
N GLY A 19 8.03 4.15 -9.69
CA GLY A 19 9.08 4.02 -8.69
C GLY A 19 9.87 5.30 -8.41
N MET A 20 10.92 5.19 -7.60
CA MET A 20 11.72 6.33 -7.12
C MET A 20 13.22 6.02 -7.15
N LEU A 21 14.04 7.04 -7.43
CA LEU A 21 15.50 6.93 -7.34
C LEU A 21 15.96 6.68 -5.90
N GLN A 22 16.88 5.72 -5.76
CA GLN A 22 17.40 5.27 -4.49
C GLN A 22 17.92 6.41 -3.60
N GLY A 23 18.72 7.32 -4.16
CA GLY A 23 19.30 8.43 -3.41
C GLY A 23 18.27 9.44 -2.90
N ILE A 24 17.19 9.67 -3.65
CA ILE A 24 16.09 10.56 -3.23
C ILE A 24 15.31 9.92 -2.09
N LEU A 25 15.00 8.63 -2.24
CA LEU A 25 14.26 7.86 -1.24
C LEU A 25 15.00 7.85 0.11
N TRP A 26 16.32 7.64 0.11
CA TRP A 26 17.12 7.64 1.34
C TRP A 26 17.20 9.00 2.02
N LYS A 27 17.32 10.08 1.25
CA LYS A 27 17.25 11.45 1.78
C LYS A 27 15.91 11.70 2.46
N ARG A 28 14.80 11.28 1.84
CA ARG A 28 13.45 11.42 2.39
C ARG A 28 13.26 10.63 3.69
N LEU A 29 13.82 9.43 3.75
CA LEU A 29 13.79 8.56 4.94
C LEU A 29 14.84 8.93 6.01
N LYS A 30 15.73 9.89 5.73
CA LYS A 30 16.82 10.32 6.61
C LYS A 30 17.72 9.15 7.05
N ILE A 31 18.04 8.25 6.12
CA ILE A 31 18.95 7.11 6.37
C ILE A 31 20.21 7.20 5.53
N THR A 32 21.26 6.50 5.94
CA THR A 32 22.53 6.48 5.21
C THR A 32 22.40 5.69 3.90
N ASN A 33 23.24 6.00 2.90
CA ASN A 33 23.30 5.22 1.66
C ASN A 33 23.64 3.75 1.91
N ARG A 34 24.44 3.43 2.94
CA ARG A 34 24.81 2.06 3.29
C ARG A 34 23.60 1.28 3.79
N ASP A 35 22.83 1.85 4.71
CA ASP A 35 21.65 1.19 5.29
C ASP A 35 20.52 1.09 4.27
N GLY A 36 20.31 2.15 3.49
CA GLY A 36 19.35 2.15 2.39
C GLY A 36 19.67 1.10 1.33
N SER A 37 20.93 0.97 0.91
CA SER A 37 21.33 -0.06 -0.06
C SER A 37 21.09 -1.48 0.46
N ARG A 38 21.37 -1.73 1.76
CA ARG A 38 21.06 -3.01 2.41
C ARG A 38 19.55 -3.28 2.45
N LEU A 39 18.75 -2.26 2.73
CA LEU A 39 17.29 -2.35 2.73
C LEU A 39 16.73 -2.67 1.34
N ALA A 40 17.23 -2.00 0.29
CA ALA A 40 16.83 -2.24 -1.09
C ALA A 40 17.15 -3.67 -1.56
N LEU A 41 18.34 -4.19 -1.24
CA LEU A 41 18.71 -5.58 -1.51
C LEU A 41 17.78 -6.57 -0.82
N LYS A 42 17.41 -6.30 0.44
CA LYS A 42 16.46 -7.16 1.18
C LYS A 42 15.06 -7.13 0.55
N LEU A 43 14.57 -5.94 0.22
CA LEU A 43 13.26 -5.75 -0.43
C LEU A 43 13.19 -6.44 -1.79
N GLU A 44 14.27 -6.39 -2.57
CA GLU A 44 14.35 -7.08 -3.87
C GLU A 44 14.36 -8.61 -3.70
N ARG A 45 15.17 -9.14 -2.76
CA ARG A 45 15.21 -10.58 -2.45
C ARG A 45 13.86 -11.13 -2.02
N ASN A 46 13.10 -10.35 -1.26
CA ASN A 46 11.76 -10.71 -0.80
C ASN A 46 10.67 -10.49 -1.88
N GLY A 47 11.04 -9.98 -3.06
CA GLY A 47 10.12 -9.76 -4.18
C GLY A 47 9.18 -8.56 -4.01
N THR A 48 9.44 -7.68 -3.05
CA THR A 48 8.61 -6.48 -2.79
C THR A 48 8.84 -5.40 -3.86
N ILE A 49 10.08 -5.26 -4.31
CA ILE A 49 10.49 -4.27 -5.31
C ILE A 49 11.30 -4.91 -6.44
N VAL A 50 11.42 -4.19 -7.53
CA VAL A 50 12.41 -4.39 -8.59
C VAL A 50 13.36 -3.19 -8.59
N ARG A 51 14.66 -3.43 -8.84
CA ARG A 51 15.65 -2.37 -9.01
C ARG A 51 16.05 -2.26 -10.47
N GLU A 52 15.81 -1.10 -11.07
CA GLU A 52 16.22 -0.79 -12.43
C GLU A 52 17.49 0.07 -12.38
N LYS A 53 18.55 -0.36 -13.07
CA LYS A 53 19.83 0.36 -13.09
C LYS A 53 19.72 1.51 -14.10
N LEU A 54 20.01 2.73 -13.65
CA LEU A 54 19.93 3.94 -14.47
C LEU A 54 21.21 4.76 -14.36
N LEU A 55 21.52 5.52 -15.41
CA LEU A 55 22.62 6.46 -15.41
C LEU A 55 22.09 7.87 -15.10
N GLU A 56 22.50 8.42 -13.97
CA GLU A 56 22.12 9.78 -13.55
C GLU A 56 23.40 10.60 -13.35
N LYS A 57 23.55 11.71 -14.09
CA LYS A 57 24.71 12.61 -13.99
C LYS A 57 26.06 11.85 -14.05
N ASN A 58 26.21 10.94 -15.02
CA ASN A 58 27.38 10.06 -15.19
C ASN A 58 27.69 9.14 -14.01
N ARG A 59 26.72 8.87 -13.12
CA ARG A 59 26.85 7.89 -12.05
C ARG A 59 25.73 6.86 -12.14
N TRP A 60 26.09 5.59 -12.02
CA TRP A 60 25.11 4.52 -11.94
C TRP A 60 24.35 4.60 -10.63
N THR A 61 23.03 4.56 -10.73
CA THR A 61 22.09 4.54 -9.61
C THR A 61 21.00 3.50 -9.89
N TYR A 62 20.13 3.31 -8.92
CA TYR A 62 18.99 2.41 -9.05
C TYR A 62 17.69 3.17 -8.85
N LYS A 63 16.70 2.87 -9.67
CA LYS A 63 15.29 3.19 -9.43
C LYS A 63 14.64 2.00 -8.78
N LEU A 64 13.99 2.22 -7.64
CA LEU A 64 13.24 1.20 -6.92
C LEU A 64 11.79 1.30 -7.38
N ILE A 65 11.27 0.22 -7.94
CA ILE A 65 9.91 0.13 -8.46
C ILE A 65 9.17 -0.92 -7.65
N LEU A 66 7.97 -0.60 -7.22
CA LEU A 66 7.20 -1.51 -6.39
C LEU A 66 6.60 -2.63 -7.26
N LYS A 67 6.83 -3.90 -6.91
CA LYS A 67 6.35 -5.04 -7.72
C LYS A 67 4.89 -5.39 -7.43
N LYS A 68 4.47 -5.22 -6.18
CA LYS A 68 3.10 -5.40 -5.71
C LYS A 68 2.76 -4.25 -4.78
N THR A 69 1.76 -3.46 -5.13
CA THR A 69 1.21 -2.44 -4.23
C THR A 69 0.74 -3.12 -2.95
N PRO A 70 1.17 -2.66 -1.76
CA PRO A 70 0.66 -3.23 -0.52
C PRO A 70 -0.81 -2.83 -0.47
N ILE A 71 -1.68 -3.82 -0.32
CA ILE A 71 -3.10 -3.55 -0.13
C ILE A 71 -3.25 -3.12 1.33
N SER A 72 -3.52 -1.84 1.55
CA SER A 72 -3.95 -1.35 2.85
C SER A 72 -5.38 -1.82 3.12
N THR A 73 -5.66 -2.28 4.33
CA THR A 73 -7.02 -2.60 4.77
C THR A 73 -7.78 -1.37 5.28
N GLN A 74 -7.15 -0.18 5.27
CA GLN A 74 -7.79 1.06 5.74
C GLN A 74 -9.11 1.36 5.00
N SER A 75 -9.20 1.02 3.71
CA SER A 75 -10.42 1.25 2.91
C SER A 75 -11.61 0.39 3.30
N ILE A 76 -11.37 -0.68 4.08
CA ILE A 76 -12.41 -1.59 4.59
C ILE A 76 -12.44 -1.58 6.12
N GLU A 77 -11.70 -0.67 6.75
CA GLU A 77 -11.69 -0.53 8.19
C GLU A 77 -13.08 -0.08 8.65
N ASN A 78 -13.65 -0.79 9.63
CA ASN A 78 -15.04 -0.65 10.07
C ASN A 78 -16.12 -1.10 9.07
N SER A 79 -15.75 -1.80 7.99
CA SER A 79 -16.74 -2.38 7.10
C SER A 79 -17.66 -3.33 7.88
N PRO A 80 -18.99 -3.15 7.79
CA PRO A 80 -19.94 -3.91 8.60
C PRO A 80 -19.91 -5.40 8.28
N CYS A 81 -19.52 -5.77 7.05
CA CYS A 81 -19.51 -7.15 6.57
C CYS A 81 -18.55 -8.06 7.35
N LEU A 82 -17.43 -7.53 7.85
CA LEU A 82 -16.43 -8.34 8.58
C LEU A 82 -16.91 -8.79 9.97
N VAL A 83 -17.88 -8.09 10.55
CA VAL A 83 -18.46 -8.35 11.88
C VAL A 83 -19.99 -8.34 11.84
N CYS A 84 -20.57 -8.66 10.68
CA CYS A 84 -21.98 -8.45 10.42
C CYS A 84 -22.84 -9.37 11.30
N PRO A 85 -23.79 -8.82 12.09
CA PRO A 85 -24.61 -9.61 13.01
C PRO A 85 -25.59 -10.54 12.28
N VAL A 86 -25.79 -10.32 10.98
CA VAL A 86 -26.73 -11.07 10.12
C VAL A 86 -26.03 -11.75 8.95
N GLU A 87 -24.71 -11.94 9.02
CA GLU A 87 -23.90 -12.54 7.96
C GLU A 87 -24.44 -13.90 7.50
N GLN A 88 -24.87 -14.75 8.45
CA GLN A 88 -25.46 -16.07 8.20
C GLN A 88 -26.73 -16.06 7.34
N LYS A 89 -27.40 -14.90 7.24
CA LYS A 89 -28.61 -14.70 6.43
C LYS A 89 -28.33 -13.98 5.10
N CYS A 90 -27.10 -13.53 4.88
CA CYS A 90 -26.71 -12.73 3.73
C CYS A 90 -26.51 -13.63 2.50
N SER A 91 -27.24 -13.37 1.42
CA SER A 91 -27.11 -14.08 0.14
C SER A 91 -27.41 -13.14 -1.03
N LEU A 92 -26.90 -13.43 -2.22
CA LEU A 92 -27.13 -12.59 -3.40
C LEU A 92 -28.62 -12.39 -3.71
N ASP A 93 -29.39 -13.47 -3.57
CA ASP A 93 -30.84 -13.53 -3.85
C ASP A 93 -31.68 -13.73 -2.58
N GLY A 94 -31.07 -13.53 -1.40
CA GLY A 94 -31.74 -13.67 -0.11
C GLY A 94 -32.52 -12.42 0.31
N GLU A 95 -33.31 -12.54 1.38
CA GLU A 95 -33.98 -11.41 2.02
C GLU A 95 -32.98 -10.33 2.47
N ILE A 96 -31.83 -10.76 2.98
CA ILE A 96 -30.68 -9.90 3.25
C ILE A 96 -29.68 -10.12 2.12
N SER A 97 -29.43 -9.07 1.33
CA SER A 97 -28.53 -9.12 0.18
C SER A 97 -27.46 -8.04 0.25
N PRO A 98 -26.20 -8.34 -0.11
CA PRO A 98 -25.17 -7.32 -0.17
C PRO A 98 -25.46 -6.26 -1.24
N ARG A 99 -26.36 -6.53 -2.20
CA ARG A 99 -26.74 -5.57 -3.26
C ARG A 99 -27.64 -4.44 -2.74
N THR A 100 -28.36 -4.68 -1.64
CA THR A 100 -29.37 -3.77 -1.08
C THR A 100 -29.19 -3.57 0.44
N CYS A 101 -27.98 -3.83 0.95
CA CYS A 101 -27.71 -3.83 2.38
C CYS A 101 -27.60 -2.41 2.95
N GLN A 102 -28.53 -2.04 3.84
CA GLN A 102 -28.51 -0.75 4.53
C GLN A 102 -27.24 -0.52 5.34
N LEU A 103 -26.70 -1.57 5.99
CA LEU A 103 -25.47 -1.44 6.80
C LEU A 103 -24.29 -0.96 5.94
N ILE A 104 -24.19 -1.47 4.71
CA ILE A 104 -23.13 -1.06 3.76
C ILE A 104 -23.34 0.38 3.33
N GLU A 105 -24.59 0.76 3.00
CA GLU A 105 -24.94 2.12 2.61
C GLU A 105 -24.59 3.14 3.72
N ASP A 106 -25.01 2.86 4.95
CA ASP A 106 -24.74 3.71 6.11
C ASP A 106 -23.24 3.86 6.35
N TRP A 107 -22.48 2.76 6.27
CA TRP A 107 -21.02 2.78 6.38
C TRP A 107 -20.37 3.65 5.31
N VAL A 108 -20.77 3.49 4.03
CA VAL A 108 -20.22 4.29 2.93
C VAL A 108 -20.52 5.77 3.15
N ILE A 109 -21.74 6.13 3.57
CA ILE A 109 -22.12 7.53 3.85
C ILE A 109 -21.26 8.11 4.98
N VAL A 110 -21.00 7.34 6.05
CA VAL A 110 -20.15 7.77 7.16
C VAL A 110 -18.70 7.95 6.72
N GLU A 111 -18.13 7.01 5.97
CA GLU A 111 -16.75 7.08 5.49
C GLU A 111 -16.54 8.24 4.49
N MET A 112 -17.50 8.49 3.59
CA MET A 112 -17.43 9.64 2.67
C MET A 112 -17.40 10.98 3.42
N LYS A 113 -18.08 11.08 4.57
CA LYS A 113 -18.03 12.29 5.42
C LYS A 113 -16.69 12.46 6.14
N ARG A 114 -15.98 11.36 6.43
CA ARG A 114 -14.64 11.37 7.05
C ARG A 114 -13.53 11.82 6.12
N THR A 115 -13.71 11.68 4.80
CA THR A 115 -12.67 11.99 3.81
C THR A 115 -12.56 13.51 3.49
N LYS A 116 -12.96 14.39 4.42
CA LYS A 116 -12.82 15.86 4.31
C LYS A 116 -11.71 16.39 5.21
#